data_AF-X1FWM6-F1
#
_entry.id   AF-X1FWM6-F1
#
_cell.length_a   1.000
_cell.length_b   1.000
_cell.length_c   1.000
_cell.angle_alpha   90.00
_cell.angle_beta   90.00
_cell.angle_gamma   90.00
#
_symmetry.space_group_name_H-M   'P 1'
#
loop_
_entity.id
_entity.type
_entity.pdbx_description
1 polymer ?
#
loop_
_entity_poly.entity_id
_entity_poly.type
_entity_poly.pdbx_seq_one_letter_code
_entity_poly.pdbx_strand_id
1 'polypeptide(L)' 'HHPDAHQTPLIMESGRGIWLKTIDGKEYIDGLSGLWNILIGHGNRKLAKVARKQMEDLAYFSNYIGE' A
#
# COMPACT_ATOMS: atom_id res chain seq x y z
N HIS A 1 -7.35 -7.45 -22.90
CA HIS A 1 -7.48 -5.98 -23.07
C HIS A 1 -8.96 -5.63 -22.99
N HIS A 2 -9.40 -4.96 -21.92
CA HIS A 2 -10.80 -4.55 -21.69
C HIS A 2 -10.84 -3.05 -21.42
N PRO A 3 -10.84 -2.19 -22.46
CA PRO A 3 -10.78 -0.74 -22.29
C PRO A 3 -11.95 -0.19 -21.46
N ASP A 4 -13.12 -0.85 -21.52
CA ASP A 4 -14.30 -0.47 -20.76
C ASP A 4 -14.10 -0.59 -19.24
N ALA A 5 -13.22 -1.48 -18.79
CA ALA A 5 -12.90 -1.64 -17.36
C ALA A 5 -12.23 -0.39 -16.75
N HIS A 6 -11.72 0.52 -17.58
CA HIS A 6 -11.12 1.77 -17.13
C HIS A 6 -12.10 2.94 -17.08
N GLN A 7 -13.33 2.80 -17.62
CA GLN A 7 -14.31 3.89 -17.65
C GLN A 7 -14.91 4.19 -16.26
N THR A 8 -14.97 3.18 -15.38
CA THR A 8 -15.48 3.30 -14.02
C THR A 8 -14.47 2.73 -13.02
N PRO A 9 -13.41 3.50 -12.66
CA PRO A 9 -12.37 3.00 -11.77
C PRO A 9 -12.92 2.78 -10.36
N LEU A 10 -12.53 1.66 -9.75
CA LEU A 10 -12.70 1.45 -8.32
C LEU A 10 -11.57 2.21 -7.59
N ILE A 11 -11.92 3.25 -6.84
CA ILE A 11 -10.95 4.12 -6.17
C ILE A 11 -10.97 3.85 -4.66
N MET A 12 -9.85 3.36 -4.14
CA MET A 12 -9.63 3.11 -2.71
C MET A 12 -9.14 4.38 -2.01
N GLU A 13 -9.77 4.74 -0.89
CA GLU A 13 -9.42 5.89 -0.04
C GLU A 13 -8.45 5.48 1.07
N SER A 14 -8.72 4.37 1.77
CA SER A 14 -7.97 3.97 2.96
C SER A 14 -8.06 2.47 3.24
N GLY A 15 -7.20 1.98 4.14
CA GLY A 15 -7.25 0.60 4.63
C GLY A 15 -6.77 0.46 6.07
N ARG A 16 -7.27 -0.57 6.76
CA ARG A 16 -6.96 -0.92 8.15
C ARG A 16 -7.08 -2.42 8.37
N GLY A 17 -5.95 -3.09 8.65
CA GLY A 17 -5.93 -4.55 8.76
C GLY A 17 -6.35 -5.18 7.43
N ILE A 18 -7.41 -5.98 7.44
CA ILE A 18 -8.00 -6.59 6.24
C ILE A 18 -9.02 -5.70 5.53
N TRP A 19 -9.40 -4.56 6.10
CA TRP A 19 -10.45 -3.71 5.55
C TRP A 19 -9.89 -2.67 4.58
N LEU A 20 -10.56 -2.50 3.44
CA LEU A 20 -10.38 -1.42 2.48
C LEU A 20 -11.64 -0.57 2.44
N LYS A 21 -11.49 0.74 2.26
CA LYS A 21 -12.59 1.69 2.11
C LYS A 21 -12.41 2.48 0.83
N THR A 22 -13.45 2.60 0.03
CA THR A 22 -13.49 3.40 -1.20
C THR A 22 -13.85 4.86 -0.91
N ILE A 23 -13.62 5.73 -1.90
CA ILE A 23 -13.98 7.16 -1.81
C ILE A 23 -15.49 7.42 -1.68
N ASP A 24 -16.33 6.47 -2.13
CA ASP A 24 -17.80 6.51 -1.98
C ASP A 24 -18.27 5.86 -0.66
N GLY A 25 -17.33 5.47 0.21
CA GLY A 25 -17.61 5.02 1.58
C GLY A 25 -17.90 3.53 1.73
N LYS A 26 -17.80 2.72 0.67
CA LYS A 26 -18.00 1.26 0.76
C LYS A 26 -16.77 0.59 1.36
N GLU A 27 -17.01 -0.45 2.16
CA GLU A 27 -15.95 -1.26 2.77
C GLU A 27 -15.87 -2.64 2.13
N TYR A 28 -14.64 -3.13 1.97
CA TYR A 28 -14.30 -4.42 1.37
C TYR A 28 -13.30 -5.15 2.26
N ILE A 29 -13.36 -6.49 2.25
CA ILE A 29 -12.30 -7.33 2.80
C ILE A 29 -11.26 -7.56 1.70
N ASP A 30 -10.00 -7.25 2.00
CA ASP A 30 -8.85 -7.63 1.18
C ASP A 30 -8.53 -9.12 1.40
N GLY A 31 -9.12 -9.96 0.56
CA GLY A 31 -8.88 -11.40 0.57
C GLY A 31 -7.56 -11.84 -0.07
N LEU A 32 -6.81 -10.92 -0.69
CA LEU A 32 -5.59 -11.23 -1.46
C LEU A 32 -4.33 -10.54 -0.90
N SER A 33 -4.46 -9.73 0.15
CA SER A 33 -3.35 -8.90 0.65
C SER A 33 -2.76 -8.02 -0.48
N GLY A 34 -3.62 -7.36 -1.25
CA GLY A 34 -3.27 -6.61 -2.45
C GLY A 34 -2.79 -7.53 -3.58
N LEU A 35 -1.57 -7.29 -4.07
CA LEU A 35 -0.86 -8.23 -4.94
C LEU A 35 0.08 -9.10 -4.10
N TRP A 36 -0.48 -9.79 -3.09
CA TRP A 36 0.21 -10.74 -2.22
C TRP A 36 1.34 -10.15 -1.36
N ASN A 37 1.35 -8.84 -1.14
CA ASN A 37 2.45 -8.14 -0.48
C ASN A 37 2.08 -7.45 0.84
N ILE A 38 0.79 -7.40 1.19
CA ILE A 38 0.30 -6.70 2.39
C ILE A 38 0.08 -7.68 3.55
N LEU A 39 1.14 -8.43 3.89
CA LEU A 39 1.07 -9.54 4.85
C LEU A 39 0.71 -9.11 6.28
N ILE A 40 1.10 -7.89 6.68
CA ILE A 40 0.85 -7.35 8.03
C ILE A 40 -0.38 -6.43 8.08
N GLY A 41 -1.21 -6.45 7.04
CA GLY A 41 -2.41 -5.64 6.91
C GLY A 41 -2.15 -4.17 6.55
N HIS A 42 -3.22 -3.53 6.07
CA HIS A 42 -3.22 -2.12 5.68
C HIS A 42 -3.14 -1.17 6.88
N GLY A 43 -2.64 0.04 6.65
CA GLY A 43 -2.68 1.12 7.64
C GLY A 43 -1.76 0.91 8.85
N ASN A 44 -0.67 0.15 8.71
CA ASN A 44 0.27 -0.11 9.79
C ASN A 44 1.07 1.15 10.20
N ARG A 45 0.54 1.88 11.19
CA ARG A 45 1.12 3.15 11.68
C ARG A 45 2.53 3.00 12.24
N LYS A 46 2.87 1.84 12.82
CA LYS A 46 4.22 1.57 13.35
C LYS A 46 5.22 1.51 12.20
N LEU A 47 4.90 0.75 11.14
CA LEU A 47 5.75 0.66 9.95
C LEU A 47 5.93 2.05 9.30
N ALA A 48 4.84 2.79 9.10
CA ALA A 48 4.89 4.13 8.53
C ALA A 48 5.78 5.09 9.35
N LYS A 49 5.70 5.06 10.68
CA LYS A 49 6.52 5.90 11.57
C LYS A 49 8.02 5.56 11.46
N VAL A 50 8.36 4.28 11.49
CA VAL A 50 9.77 3.83 11.38
C VAL A 50 10.32 4.14 10.00
N ALA A 51 9.56 3.87 8.94
CA ALA A 51 9.94 4.15 7.57
C ALA A 51 10.18 5.65 7.36
N ARG A 52 9.27 6.51 7.84
CA ARG A 52 9.45 7.97 7.81
C ARG A 52 10.76 8.38 8.48
N LYS A 53 10.99 7.93 9.72
CA LYS A 53 12.20 8.30 10.48
C LYS A 53 13.47 7.94 9.70
N GLN A 54 13.56 6.72 9.18
CA GLN A 54 14.74 6.30 8.44
C GLN A 54 14.90 7.07 7.12
N MET A 55 13.80 7.35 6.41
CA MET A 55 13.84 8.12 5.18
C MET A 55 14.27 9.58 5.39
N GLU A 56 13.98 10.18 6.54
CA GLU A 56 14.48 11.51 6.93
C GLU A 56 16.00 11.49 7.19
N ASP A 57 16.53 10.41 7.77
CA ASP A 57 17.96 10.27 8.08
C ASP A 57 18.78 9.85 6.83
N LEU A 58 18.35 8.81 6.12
CA LEU A 58 18.95 8.30 4.89
C LEU A 58 17.95 7.37 4.16
N ALA A 59 17.32 7.87 3.09
CA ALA A 59 16.35 7.11 2.30
C ALA A 59 16.99 6.02 1.43
N TYR A 60 18.22 6.25 0.95
CA TYR A 60 18.93 5.30 0.10
C TYR A 60 20.44 5.57 0.15
N PHE A 61 21.20 4.49 0.19
CA PHE A 61 22.64 4.47 -0.09
C PHE A 61 22.96 3.15 -0.75
N SER A 62 23.88 3.16 -1.73
CA SER A 62 24.42 1.95 -2.32
C SER A 62 25.73 1.61 -1.63
N ASN A 63 25.82 0.41 -1.07
CA ASN A 63 27.07 -0.15 -0.56
C ASN A 63 27.86 -0.91 -1.64
N TYR A 64 27.55 -0.68 -2.92
CA TYR A 64 28.23 -1.34 -4.02
C TYR A 64 29.73 -1.00 -4.05
N ILE A 65 30.57 -2.04 -4.04
CA ILE A 65 32.04 -1.91 -4.00
C ILE A 65 32.72 -2.14 -5.34
N GLY A 66 31.99 -2.45 -6.42
CA GLY A 66 32.56 -2.56 -7.76
C GLY A 66 33.03 -3.94 -8.21
N GLU A 67 32.82 -4.99 -7.42
CA GLU A 67 33.11 -6.39 -7.79
C GLU A 67 31.84 -7.23 -7.93
#